data_AF-A0A1Y1VWS8-F1
#
_entry.id   AF-A0A1Y1VWS8-F1
#
_cell.length_a   1.000
_cell.length_b   1.000
_cell.length_c   1.000
_cell.angle_alpha   90.00
_cell.angle_beta   90.00
_cell.angle_gamma   90.00
#
_symmetry.space_group_name_H-M   'P 1'
#
loop_
_entity.id
_entity.type
_entity.pdbx_description
1 polymer ?
#
loop_
_entity_poly.entity_id
_entity_poly.type
_entity_poly.pdbx_seq_one_letter_code
_entity_poly.pdbx_strand_id
1 'polypeptide(L)'
;MNNNAVDDVWDLDQDDFESERVVAAQSLGKLQLAFGNAGYKYGIDASKTDHMQEGFDKGFELSIEKGRIIGSLLGKLLARRDICKRLDLPVENIDSVVMRLRAIKHTTAFSAKALRGEDDKTTTDTFDELVKDAHAVLDTMCVV
;
A
#
# COMPACT_ATOMS: atom_id res chain seq x y z
N MET A 1 30.28 -80.16 -11.93
CA MET A 1 28.88 -79.75 -12.20
C MET A 1 28.74 -78.36 -11.61
N ASN A 2 28.85 -77.33 -12.44
CA ASN A 2 29.02 -75.95 -11.99
C ASN A 2 27.66 -75.25 -12.03
N ASN A 3 27.12 -74.94 -10.85
CA ASN A 3 25.91 -74.13 -10.69
C ASN A 3 26.32 -72.65 -10.85
N ASN A 4 26.05 -72.08 -12.01
CA ASN A 4 25.99 -70.63 -12.20
C ASN A 4 24.97 -70.33 -13.30
N ALA A 5 23.74 -70.80 -13.08
CA ALA A 5 22.58 -70.12 -13.61
C ALA A 5 22.40 -68.88 -12.74
N VAL A 6 23.18 -67.84 -13.03
CA VAL A 6 22.86 -66.49 -12.59
C VAL A 6 21.61 -66.16 -13.39
N ASP A 7 20.48 -66.39 -12.74
CA ASP A 7 19.17 -65.86 -13.06
C ASP A 7 19.35 -64.38 -13.39
N ASP A 8 19.45 -64.07 -14.68
CA ASP A 8 19.49 -62.70 -15.16
C ASP A 8 18.05 -62.19 -15.05
N VAL A 9 17.67 -61.82 -13.83
CA VAL A 9 16.35 -61.29 -13.46
C VAL A 9 16.02 -60.01 -14.24
N TRP A 10 17.00 -59.48 -14.99
CA TRP A 10 16.90 -58.32 -15.87
C TRP A 10 16.72 -58.66 -17.35
N ASP A 11 16.69 -59.95 -17.71
CA ASP A 11 16.39 -60.43 -19.08
C ASP A 11 14.88 -60.65 -19.31
N LEU A 12 14.05 -59.93 -18.53
CA LEU A 12 12.62 -59.79 -18.77
C LEU A 12 12.43 -58.78 -19.91
N ASP A 13 12.29 -59.31 -21.11
CA ASP A 13 11.52 -58.80 -22.25
C ASP A 13 11.40 -57.27 -22.33
N GLN A 14 12.19 -56.69 -23.23
CA GLN A 14 12.28 -55.26 -23.57
C GLN A 14 10.98 -54.59 -24.08
N ASP A 15 9.82 -55.22 -23.90
CA ASP A 15 8.54 -54.83 -24.51
C ASP A 15 7.66 -53.93 -23.60
N ASP A 16 7.96 -53.79 -22.29
CA ASP A 16 7.10 -53.03 -21.35
C ASP A 16 7.54 -51.58 -21.07
N PHE A 17 8.70 -51.14 -21.59
CA PHE A 17 9.18 -49.77 -21.39
C PHE A 17 8.34 -48.71 -22.12
N GLU A 18 7.59 -49.07 -23.15
CA GLU A 18 6.78 -48.10 -23.90
C GLU A 18 5.57 -47.62 -23.08
N SER A 19 4.94 -48.52 -22.30
CA SER A 19 3.86 -48.17 -21.39
C SER A 19 4.36 -47.22 -20.28
N GLU A 20 5.51 -47.53 -19.68
CA GLU A 20 6.13 -46.68 -18.67
C GLU A 20 6.58 -45.33 -19.23
N ARG A 21 7.12 -45.28 -20.46
CA ARG A 21 7.47 -44.03 -21.15
C ARG A 21 6.25 -43.16 -21.45
N VAL A 22 5.12 -43.76 -21.85
CA VAL A 22 3.86 -43.03 -22.09
C VAL A 22 3.31 -42.47 -20.78
N VAL A 23 3.33 -43.24 -19.69
CA VAL A 23 2.92 -42.78 -18.35
C VAL A 23 3.85 -41.68 -17.84
N ALA A 24 5.16 -41.80 -18.04
CA ALA A 24 6.15 -40.79 -17.69
C ALA A 24 5.99 -39.50 -18.52
N ALA A 25 5.72 -39.61 -19.82
CA ALA A 25 5.46 -38.45 -20.67
C ALA A 25 4.15 -37.73 -20.28
N GLN A 26 3.10 -38.48 -19.96
CA GLN A 26 1.84 -37.90 -19.49
C GLN A 26 1.97 -37.27 -18.11
N SER A 27 2.72 -37.89 -17.19
CA SER A 27 2.96 -37.32 -15.85
C SER A 27 3.82 -36.06 -15.94
N LEU A 28 4.83 -36.05 -16.82
CA LEU A 28 5.67 -34.88 -17.08
C LEU A 28 4.87 -33.73 -17.72
N GLY A 29 3.98 -34.02 -18.67
CA GLY A 29 3.08 -33.02 -19.25
C GLY A 29 2.10 -32.43 -18.21
N LYS A 30 1.57 -33.26 -17.32
CA LYS A 30 0.74 -32.81 -16.18
C LYS A 30 1.55 -31.94 -15.22
N LEU A 31 2.80 -32.32 -14.93
CA LEU A 31 3.70 -31.55 -14.07
C LEU A 31 4.02 -30.19 -14.69
N GLN A 32 4.35 -30.14 -15.99
CA GLN A 32 4.63 -28.90 -16.71
C GLN A 32 3.44 -27.95 -16.72
N LEU A 33 2.22 -28.46 -16.94
CA LEU A 33 1.00 -27.67 -16.86
C LEU A 33 0.75 -27.14 -15.44
N ALA A 34 0.98 -27.98 -14.41
CA ALA A 34 0.85 -27.57 -13.02
C ALA A 34 1.86 -26.47 -12.65
N PHE A 35 3.12 -26.62 -13.04
CA PHE A 35 4.17 -25.61 -12.81
C PHE A 35 3.94 -24.33 -13.62
N GLY A 36 3.47 -24.42 -14.87
CA GLY A 36 3.13 -23.25 -15.68
C GLY A 36 1.97 -22.46 -15.07
N ASN A 37 0.90 -23.15 -14.65
CA ASN A 37 -0.23 -22.51 -13.98
C ASN A 37 0.15 -21.93 -12.61
N ALA A 38 0.98 -22.63 -11.85
CA ALA A 38 1.49 -22.14 -10.58
C ALA A 38 2.36 -20.89 -10.79
N GLY A 39 3.33 -20.95 -11.71
CA GLY A 39 4.21 -19.82 -12.03
C GLY A 39 3.45 -18.60 -12.52
N TYR A 40 2.40 -18.78 -13.33
CA TYR A 40 1.53 -17.69 -13.76
C TYR A 40 0.79 -17.04 -12.58
N LYS A 41 0.21 -17.84 -11.67
CA LYS A 41 -0.45 -17.33 -10.46
C LYS A 41 0.53 -16.60 -9.55
N TYR A 42 1.69 -17.20 -9.27
CA TYR A 42 2.73 -16.59 -8.46
C TYR A 42 3.28 -15.30 -9.09
N GLY A 43 3.40 -15.23 -10.42
CA GLY A 43 3.83 -14.02 -11.11
C GLY A 43 2.81 -12.88 -10.98
N ILE A 44 1.50 -13.18 -11.07
CA ILE A 44 0.45 -12.19 -10.82
C ILE A 44 0.46 -11.73 -9.37
N ASP A 45 0.56 -12.67 -8.42
CA ASP A 45 0.53 -12.34 -7.01
C ASP A 45 1.76 -11.54 -6.60
N ALA A 46 2.97 -11.90 -7.07
CA ALA A 46 4.20 -11.15 -6.86
C ALA A 46 4.11 -9.73 -7.46
N SER A 47 3.60 -9.60 -8.68
CA SER A 47 3.42 -8.28 -9.31
C SER A 47 2.43 -7.39 -8.53
N LYS A 48 1.38 -7.98 -7.95
CA LYS A 48 0.44 -7.25 -7.08
C LYS A 48 1.06 -6.86 -5.75
N THR A 49 1.74 -7.78 -5.07
CA THR A 49 2.38 -7.47 -3.79
C THR A 49 3.42 -6.39 -3.94
N ASP A 50 4.32 -6.51 -4.92
CA ASP A 50 5.45 -5.60 -5.06
C ASP A 50 4.99 -4.17 -5.37
N HIS A 51 4.02 -4.00 -6.27
CA HIS A 51 3.65 -2.65 -6.74
C HIS A 51 2.49 -2.03 -5.94
N MET A 52 1.57 -2.84 -5.42
CA MET A 52 0.40 -2.34 -4.70
C MET A 52 0.70 -2.09 -3.23
N GLN A 53 1.47 -2.97 -2.58
CA GLN A 53 1.81 -2.79 -1.16
C GLN A 53 2.80 -1.66 -0.99
N GLU A 54 3.84 -1.57 -1.82
CA GLU A 54 4.80 -0.46 -1.75
C GLU A 54 4.12 0.90 -1.97
N GLY A 55 3.18 0.98 -2.91
CA GLY A 55 2.39 2.19 -3.14
C GLY A 55 1.47 2.54 -1.97
N PHE A 56 0.87 1.53 -1.33
CA PHE A 56 0.06 1.71 -0.12
C PHE A 56 0.89 2.16 1.07
N ASP A 57 2.00 1.49 1.36
CA ASP A 57 2.86 1.76 2.52
C ASP A 57 3.41 3.19 2.46
N LYS A 58 3.89 3.62 1.29
CA LYS A 58 4.35 5.00 1.08
C LYS A 58 3.23 6.02 1.27
N GLY A 59 2.05 5.75 0.70
CA GLY A 59 0.88 6.62 0.89
C GLY A 59 0.40 6.66 2.33
N PHE A 60 0.47 5.53 3.03
CA PHE A 60 0.08 5.41 4.42
C PHE A 60 1.02 6.19 5.35
N GLU A 61 2.34 6.07 5.17
CA GLU A 61 3.33 6.83 5.94
C GLU A 61 3.13 8.35 5.80
N LEU A 62 3.01 8.84 4.57
CA LEU A 62 2.75 10.26 4.30
C LEU A 62 1.40 10.73 4.88
N SER A 63 0.38 9.85 4.88
CA SER A 63 -0.94 10.14 5.45
C SER A 63 -0.92 10.25 6.97
N ILE A 64 -0.10 9.45 7.65
CA ILE A 64 0.07 9.52 9.11
C ILE A 64 0.69 10.86 9.49
N GLU A 65 1.76 11.27 8.81
CA GLU A 65 2.46 12.51 9.13
C GLU A 65 1.53 13.73 8.97
N LYS A 66 0.92 13.86 7.79
CA LYS A 66 0.00 14.98 7.50
C LYS A 66 -1.26 14.90 8.37
N GLY A 67 -1.80 13.71 8.60
CA GLY A 67 -2.95 13.49 9.49
C GLY A 67 -2.68 13.93 10.92
N ARG A 68 -1.48 13.64 11.46
CA ARG A 68 -1.04 14.09 12.79
C ARG A 68 -0.98 15.61 12.88
N ILE A 69 -0.46 16.28 11.85
CA ILE A 69 -0.38 17.75 11.77
C ILE A 69 -1.79 18.36 11.77
N ILE A 70 -2.68 17.86 10.91
CA ILE A 70 -4.08 18.33 10.84
C ILE A 70 -4.76 18.13 12.19
N GLY A 71 -4.65 16.94 12.79
CA GLY A 71 -5.27 16.63 14.07
C GLY A 71 -4.80 17.55 15.19
N SER A 72 -3.49 17.81 15.26
CA SER A 72 -2.90 18.74 16.22
C SER A 72 -3.43 20.18 16.05
N LEU A 73 -3.45 20.68 14.81
CA LEU A 73 -3.96 22.02 14.49
C LEU A 73 -5.44 22.16 14.83
N LEU A 74 -6.24 21.15 14.48
CA LEU A 74 -7.68 21.13 14.73
C LEU A 74 -7.96 21.11 16.24
N GLY A 75 -7.18 20.36 17.03
CA GLY A 75 -7.25 20.38 18.48
C GLY A 75 -6.93 21.76 19.08
N LYS A 76 -5.84 22.40 18.64
CA LYS A 76 -5.45 23.74 19.10
C LYS A 76 -6.49 24.80 18.74
N LEU A 77 -7.01 24.79 17.51
CA LEU A 77 -8.02 25.74 17.04
C LEU A 77 -9.35 25.59 17.81
N LEU A 78 -9.80 24.36 18.06
CA LEU A 78 -11.00 24.12 18.85
C LEU A 78 -10.82 24.55 20.31
N ALA A 79 -9.67 24.24 20.92
CA ALA A 79 -9.36 24.69 22.28
C ALA A 79 -9.37 26.22 22.37
N ARG A 80 -8.75 26.90 21.40
CA ARG A 80 -8.74 28.36 21.30
C ARG A 80 -10.16 28.92 21.17
N ARG A 81 -10.97 28.37 20.28
CA ARG A 81 -12.38 28.77 20.10
C ARG A 81 -13.15 28.68 21.42
N ASP A 82 -12.95 27.60 22.18
CA ASP A 82 -13.66 27.39 23.45
C ASP A 82 -13.18 28.35 24.54
N ILE A 83 -11.89 28.70 24.57
CA ILE A 83 -11.33 29.73 25.47
C ILE A 83 -11.89 31.12 25.12
N CYS A 84 -11.85 31.52 23.84
CA CYS A 84 -12.38 32.81 23.43
C CYS A 84 -13.87 32.96 23.74
N LYS A 85 -14.65 31.90 23.52
CA LYS A 85 -16.08 31.87 23.90
C LYS A 85 -16.32 32.05 25.40
N ARG A 86 -15.44 31.50 26.24
CA ARG A 86 -15.54 31.65 27.71
C ARG A 86 -15.16 33.05 28.18
N LEU A 87 -14.27 33.73 27.45
CA LEU A 87 -13.78 35.07 27.78
C LEU A 87 -14.52 36.19 27.03
N ASP A 88 -15.55 35.86 26.25
CA ASP A 88 -16.32 36.77 25.39
C ASP A 88 -15.44 37.59 24.42
N LEU A 89 -14.33 36.99 23.98
CA LEU A 89 -13.40 37.59 23.03
C LEU A 89 -13.88 37.36 21.59
N PRO A 90 -13.69 38.32 20.67
CA PRO A 90 -14.09 38.16 19.28
C PRO A 90 -13.32 36.99 18.64
N VAL A 91 -14.07 36.05 18.05
CA VAL A 91 -13.54 34.89 17.33
C VAL A 91 -13.69 35.14 15.83
N GLU A 92 -12.72 35.79 15.22
CA GLU A 92 -12.67 35.92 13.77
C GLU A 92 -11.87 34.75 13.16
N ASN A 93 -12.40 34.19 12.06
CA ASN A 93 -11.74 33.21 11.19
C ASN A 93 -11.42 31.81 11.74
N ILE A 94 -11.69 31.48 13.01
CA ILE A 94 -11.41 30.11 13.51
C ILE A 94 -12.32 29.07 12.84
N ASP A 95 -13.63 29.31 12.80
CA ASP A 95 -14.58 28.32 12.28
C ASP A 95 -14.41 28.10 10.76
N SER A 96 -14.02 29.14 10.01
CA SER A 96 -13.73 29.01 8.57
C SER A 96 -12.48 28.17 8.30
N VAL A 97 -11.40 28.37 9.07
CA VAL A 97 -10.18 27.56 8.98
C VAL A 97 -10.45 26.11 9.40
N VAL A 98 -11.22 25.89 10.47
CA VAL A 98 -11.61 24.54 10.91
C VAL A 98 -12.42 23.82 9.82
N MET A 99 -13.37 24.51 9.18
CA MET A 99 -14.14 23.93 8.08
C MET A 99 -13.25 23.58 6.89
N ARG A 100 -12.30 24.45 6.51
CA ARG A 100 -11.34 24.16 5.43
C ARG A 100 -10.43 22.96 5.77
N LEU A 101 -9.90 22.87 7.00
CA LEU A 101 -9.08 21.74 7.45
C LEU A 101 -9.87 20.42 7.45
N ARG A 102 -11.16 20.43 7.81
CA ARG A 102 -12.03 19.24 7.75
C ARG A 102 -12.41 18.86 6.31
N ALA A 103 -12.51 19.85 5.44
CA ALA A 103 -12.83 19.65 4.02
C ALA A 103 -11.66 19.07 3.22
N ILE A 104 -10.45 18.99 3.80
CA ILE A 104 -9.35 18.18 3.27
C ILE A 104 -9.82 16.72 3.31
N LYS A 105 -10.55 16.32 2.29
CA LYS A 105 -10.81 14.91 2.01
C LYS A 105 -9.45 14.28 1.82
N HIS A 106 -9.19 13.21 2.56
CA HIS A 106 -8.02 12.32 2.45
C HIS A 106 -7.71 11.86 1.00
N THR A 107 -8.60 12.16 0.05
CA THR A 107 -8.59 11.82 -1.37
C THR A 107 -7.75 12.77 -2.25
N THR A 108 -7.48 14.02 -1.87
CA THR A 108 -6.70 14.96 -2.72
C THR A 108 -5.23 15.11 -2.31
N ALA A 109 -4.85 14.63 -1.13
CA ALA A 109 -3.47 14.73 -0.62
C ALA A 109 -2.50 13.70 -1.24
N PHE A 110 -3.02 12.67 -1.89
CA PHE A 110 -2.24 11.57 -2.48
C PHE A 110 -2.60 11.42 -3.95
N SER A 111 -2.31 12.46 -4.73
CA SER A 111 -2.19 12.28 -6.17
C SER A 111 -1.19 11.15 -6.42
N ALA A 112 -1.53 10.20 -7.28
CA ALA A 112 -0.63 9.12 -7.71
C ALA A 112 0.72 9.65 -8.25
N LYS A 113 0.76 10.95 -8.58
CA LYS A 113 1.92 11.72 -9.02
C LYS A 113 2.92 12.02 -7.88
N ALA A 114 2.43 12.41 -6.71
CA ALA A 114 3.26 12.61 -5.52
C ALA A 114 3.91 11.31 -5.02
N LEU A 115 3.20 10.18 -5.14
CA LEU A 115 3.74 8.84 -4.81
C LEU A 115 4.81 8.37 -5.80
N ARG A 116 4.86 8.93 -7.01
CA ARG A 116 5.88 8.65 -8.04
C ARG A 116 7.09 9.58 -7.95
N GLY A 117 7.14 10.50 -6.97
CA GLY A 117 8.21 11.48 -6.84
C GLY A 117 8.18 12.59 -7.90
N GLU A 118 7.06 12.74 -8.62
CA GLU A 118 6.81 13.92 -9.44
C GLU A 118 6.15 14.99 -8.55
N ASP A 119 6.81 16.15 -8.44
CA ASP A 119 6.32 17.31 -7.66
C ASP A 119 4.93 17.75 -8.16
N ASP A 120 3.88 17.24 -7.52
CA ASP A 120 2.51 17.69 -7.76
C ASP A 120 2.22 18.92 -6.89
N LYS A 121 2.89 20.02 -7.25
CA LYS A 121 2.88 21.32 -6.58
C LYS A 121 1.48 21.76 -6.13
N THR A 122 0.46 21.48 -6.94
CA THR A 122 -0.91 21.94 -6.69
C THR A 122 -1.57 21.39 -5.42
N THR A 123 -1.23 20.17 -4.98
CA THR A 123 -1.88 19.52 -3.82
C THR A 123 -1.10 19.66 -2.52
N THR A 124 0.24 19.74 -2.59
CA THR A 124 1.09 20.04 -1.44
C THR A 124 1.04 21.52 -1.07
N ASP A 125 1.03 22.41 -2.06
CA ASP A 125 1.02 23.86 -1.82
C ASP A 125 -0.26 24.29 -1.10
N THR A 126 -1.41 23.72 -1.47
CA THR A 126 -2.69 23.99 -0.80
C THR A 126 -2.72 23.50 0.65
N PHE A 127 -2.06 22.38 0.96
CA PHE A 127 -1.93 21.90 2.34
C PHE A 127 -1.03 22.80 3.17
N ASP A 128 0.13 23.17 2.65
CA ASP A 128 1.11 23.99 3.37
C ASP A 128 0.61 25.42 3.57
N GLU A 129 -0.14 25.98 2.61
CA GLU A 129 -0.86 27.25 2.76
C GLU A 129 -1.91 27.16 3.87
N LEU A 130 -2.70 26.08 3.92
CA LEU A 130 -3.69 25.85 4.98
C LEU A 130 -3.06 25.69 6.36
N VAL A 131 -1.91 25.03 6.44
CA VAL A 131 -1.13 24.92 7.68
C VAL A 131 -0.61 26.30 8.10
N LYS A 132 -0.12 27.13 7.17
CA LYS A 132 0.31 28.50 7.46
C LYS A 132 -0.85 29.37 7.94
N ASP A 133 -2.01 29.30 7.28
CA ASP A 133 -3.24 29.99 7.68
C ASP A 133 -3.66 29.59 9.10
N ALA A 134 -3.61 28.30 9.42
CA ALA A 134 -3.96 27.79 10.74
C ALA A 134 -3.00 28.29 11.83
N HIS A 135 -1.69 28.33 11.55
CA HIS A 135 -0.71 28.92 12.46
C HIS A 135 -0.91 30.42 12.61
N ALA A 136 -1.16 31.16 11.52
CA ALA A 136 -1.44 32.59 11.58
C ALA A 136 -2.65 32.90 12.46
N VAL A 137 -3.72 32.10 12.36
CA VAL A 137 -4.91 32.22 13.23
C VAL A 137 -4.64 31.76 14.67
N LEU A 138 -3.62 30.95 14.94
CA LEU A 138 -3.18 30.62 16.30
C LEU A 138 -2.24 31.69 16.89
N ASP A 139 -1.46 32.36 16.06
CA ASP A 139 -0.45 33.34 16.46
C ASP A 139 -1.00 34.77 16.56
N THR A 140 -2.13 35.06 15.91
CA THR A 140 -2.85 36.32 16.16
C THR A 140 -3.20 36.37 17.65
N MET A 141 -2.60 37.30 18.40
CA MET A 141 -2.86 37.41 19.83
C MET A 141 -4.36 37.64 20.07
N CYS A 142 -4.95 36.90 21.01
CA CYS A 142 -6.09 37.44 21.73
C CYS A 142 -5.59 38.68 22.46
N VAL A 143 -5.84 39.85 21.89
CA VAL A 143 -5.64 41.11 22.60
C VAL A 143 -6.65 41.10 23.74
N VAL A 144 -6.13 40.89 24.95
CA VAL A 144 -6.84 41.09 26.22
C VAL A 144 -6.94 42.59 26.45
#